data_AF-A0A517NMN0-F1
#
_entry.id   AF-A0A517NMN0-F1
#
_cell.length_a   1.000
_cell.length_b   1.000
_cell.length_c   1.000
_cell.angle_alpha   90.00
_cell.angle_beta   90.00
_cell.angle_gamma   90.00
#
_symmetry.space_group_name_H-M   'P 1'
#
loop_
_entity.id
_entity.type
_entity.pdbx_description
1 polymer ?
#
loop_
_entity_poly.entity_id
_entity_poly.type
_entity_poly.pdbx_seq_one_letter_code
_entity_poly.pdbx_strand_id
1 'polypeptide(L)'
;MTRLFTKTAKLAFVQCLFLGLIAGLTSSTASAQRAGSWINLGGGQAGAGASASGSLLQFAKSKSSSKNGVDFGHGFAVGANQNGISISNTIGAGAGGQSAAHNLNMHIGAGGTHVSHGGVTTQGGRVISGGQAGSYNGQVYGGSSSTGFGQNTKAWSNSNTRHWGQPQPYQTYPSVQQGYQNQPTQNFRHRVFHNARF
;
A
#
# COMPACT_ATOMS: atom_id res chain seq x y z
N MET A 1 9.52 42.59 55.70
CA MET A 1 10.19 42.00 54.50
C MET A 1 9.41 40.78 53.96
N THR A 2 8.09 40.89 53.75
CA THR A 2 7.22 39.73 53.45
C THR A 2 6.49 39.82 52.11
N ARG A 3 6.64 40.93 51.38
CA ARG A 3 5.93 41.20 50.12
C ARG A 3 6.74 40.87 48.85
N LEU A 4 8.00 40.43 48.98
CA LEU A 4 8.86 40.13 47.83
C LEU A 4 8.72 38.68 47.33
N PHE A 5 8.32 37.73 48.19
CA PHE A 5 8.24 36.30 47.84
C PHE A 5 6.98 35.90 47.06
N THR A 6 5.93 36.71 47.07
CA THR A 6 4.63 36.37 46.43
C THR A 6 4.55 36.75 44.95
N LYS A 7 5.41 37.65 44.45
CA LYS A 7 5.41 38.06 43.04
C LYS A 7 6.16 37.07 42.13
N THR A 8 7.24 36.47 42.63
CA THR A 8 8.05 35.49 41.88
C THR A 8 7.34 34.15 41.70
N ALA A 9 6.59 33.70 42.71
CA ALA A 9 5.83 32.44 42.64
C ALA A 9 4.68 32.47 41.61
N LYS A 10 4.01 33.62 41.43
CA LYS A 10 2.93 33.78 40.44
C LYS A 10 3.46 33.80 39.00
N LEU A 11 4.64 34.37 38.77
CA LEU A 11 5.26 34.44 37.45
C LEU A 11 5.73 33.05 36.97
N ALA A 12 6.29 32.24 37.87
CA ALA A 12 6.72 30.88 37.59
C ALA A 12 5.54 29.94 37.26
N PHE A 13 4.41 30.08 37.98
CA PHE A 13 3.23 29.24 37.76
C PHE A 13 2.56 29.49 36.40
N VAL A 14 2.49 30.75 35.96
CA VAL A 14 1.93 31.13 34.64
C VAL A 14 2.84 30.68 33.49
N GLN A 15 4.17 30.75 33.65
CA GLN A 15 5.12 30.25 32.65
C GLN A 15 5.04 28.73 32.46
N CYS A 16 4.89 27.95 33.53
CA CYS A 16 4.71 26.50 33.44
C CYS A 16 3.38 26.12 32.76
N LEU A 17 2.29 26.87 33.01
CA LEU A 17 1.00 26.63 32.38
C LEU A 17 1.05 26.90 30.86
N PHE A 18 1.79 27.92 30.43
CA PHE A 18 1.94 28.27 29.02
C PHE A 18 2.81 27.26 28.25
N LEU A 19 3.86 26.71 28.87
CA LEU A 19 4.71 25.66 28.30
C LEU A 19 3.97 24.32 28.18
N GLY A 20 3.09 23.98 29.13
CA GLY A 20 2.24 22.79 29.05
C GLY A 20 1.18 22.86 27.94
N LEU A 21 0.63 24.05 27.66
CA LEU A 21 -0.37 24.25 26.61
C LEU A 21 0.23 24.11 25.19
N ILE A 22 1.49 24.49 25.00
CA ILE A 22 2.20 24.38 23.70
C ILE A 22 2.60 22.93 23.41
N ALA A 23 2.94 22.14 24.43
CA ALA A 23 3.28 20.73 24.27
C ALA A 23 2.07 19.83 23.92
N GLY A 24 0.85 20.27 24.21
CA GLY A 24 -0.39 19.56 23.86
C GLY A 24 -0.91 19.79 22.43
N LEU A 25 -0.31 20.71 21.67
CA LEU A 25 -0.85 21.19 20.39
C LEU A 25 -0.19 20.63 19.12
N THR A 26 0.84 19.78 19.19
CA THR A 26 1.64 19.46 17.99
C THR A 26 1.95 18.00 17.71
N SER A 27 1.35 17.03 18.39
CA SER A 27 1.42 15.63 17.96
C SER A 27 0.21 15.25 17.08
N SER A 28 0.13 15.85 15.88
CA SER A 28 -0.64 15.19 14.82
C SER A 28 0.05 13.86 14.53
N THR A 29 -0.55 12.79 15.03
CA THR A 29 -0.13 11.44 14.65
C THR A 29 -0.23 11.36 13.13
N ALA A 30 0.91 11.31 12.45
CA ALA A 30 0.98 11.00 11.03
C ALA A 30 0.46 9.56 10.87
N SER A 31 -0.86 9.41 10.79
CA SER A 31 -1.49 8.11 10.68
C SER A 31 -1.20 7.58 9.28
N ALA A 32 -0.30 6.61 9.20
CA ALA A 32 -0.05 5.87 7.97
C ALA A 32 -1.33 5.12 7.58
N GLN A 33 -1.87 5.46 6.41
CA GLN A 33 -3.03 4.79 5.85
C GLN A 33 -2.57 3.81 4.79
N ARG A 34 -3.04 2.57 4.85
CA ARG A 34 -2.72 1.57 3.83
C ARG A 34 -3.82 0.55 3.65
N ALA A 35 -3.91 0.00 2.44
CA ALA A 35 -4.65 -1.21 2.14
C ALA A 35 -3.76 -2.10 1.29
N GLY A 36 -3.71 -3.39 1.59
CA GLY A 36 -2.96 -4.38 0.83
C GLY A 36 -3.72 -5.70 0.74
N SER A 37 -3.57 -6.38 -0.39
CA SER A 37 -4.20 -7.66 -0.66
C SER A 37 -3.29 -8.52 -1.53
N TRP A 38 -3.45 -9.84 -1.43
CA TRP A 38 -2.72 -10.79 -2.24
C TRP A 38 -3.48 -12.10 -2.40
N ILE A 39 -3.14 -12.84 -3.45
CA ILE A 39 -3.56 -14.21 -3.70
C ILE A 39 -2.36 -15.04 -4.15
N ASN A 40 -2.47 -16.34 -3.95
CA ASN A 40 -1.52 -17.34 -4.38
C ASN A 40 -2.30 -18.60 -4.77
N LEU A 41 -2.33 -18.94 -6.06
CA LEU A 41 -3.16 -20.03 -6.60
C LEU A 41 -2.32 -20.98 -7.44
N GLY A 42 -2.56 -22.28 -7.33
CA GLY A 42 -2.00 -23.29 -8.23
C GLY A 42 -1.66 -24.58 -7.51
N GLY A 43 -1.59 -25.68 -8.27
CA GLY A 43 -1.27 -27.00 -7.73
C GLY A 43 -2.34 -27.56 -6.79
N GLY A 44 -3.61 -27.17 -6.95
CA GLY A 44 -4.68 -27.56 -6.04
C GLY A 44 -4.59 -26.85 -4.68
N GLN A 45 -3.94 -25.70 -4.64
CA GLN A 45 -3.79 -24.88 -3.44
C GLN A 45 -4.25 -23.46 -3.74
N ALA A 46 -4.98 -22.88 -2.78
CA ALA A 46 -5.44 -21.52 -2.86
C ALA A 46 -5.21 -20.77 -1.54
N GLY A 47 -4.43 -19.70 -1.60
CA GLY A 47 -4.18 -18.76 -0.51
C GLY A 47 -4.61 -17.35 -0.89
N ALA A 48 -5.14 -16.61 0.08
CA ALA A 48 -5.46 -15.20 -0.07
C ALA A 48 -5.30 -14.45 1.26
N GLY A 49 -4.87 -13.20 1.19
CA GLY A 49 -4.73 -12.35 2.37
C GLY A 49 -5.06 -10.90 2.08
N ALA A 50 -5.39 -10.18 3.14
CA ALA A 50 -5.73 -8.76 3.11
C ALA A 50 -5.24 -8.10 4.41
N SER A 51 -4.84 -6.84 4.33
CA SER A 51 -4.44 -6.02 5.47
C SER A 51 -4.81 -4.55 5.24
N ALA A 52 -5.19 -3.85 6.29
CA ALA A 52 -5.52 -2.43 6.23
C ALA A 52 -4.98 -1.70 7.45
N SER A 53 -4.78 -0.39 7.34
CA SER A 53 -4.51 0.56 8.43
C SER A 53 -5.26 1.86 8.14
N GLY A 54 -5.94 2.41 9.14
CA GLY A 54 -6.67 3.65 9.08
C GLY A 54 -7.34 3.95 10.42
N SER A 55 -7.37 5.22 10.83
CA SER A 55 -7.98 5.62 12.10
C SER A 55 -9.50 5.79 12.03
N LEU A 56 -10.06 5.97 10.84
CA LEU A 56 -11.51 6.14 10.62
C LEU A 56 -12.19 4.86 10.14
N LEU A 57 -11.54 4.15 9.21
CA LEU A 57 -12.04 2.87 8.68
C LEU A 57 -10.89 1.91 8.48
N GLN A 58 -11.07 0.68 8.96
CA GLN A 58 -10.17 -0.42 8.67
C GLN A 58 -11.01 -1.66 8.38
N PHE A 59 -10.96 -2.12 7.14
CA PHE A 59 -11.63 -3.33 6.69
C PHE A 59 -10.64 -4.19 5.92
N ALA A 60 -10.52 -5.45 6.27
CA ALA A 60 -9.71 -6.40 5.52
C ALA A 60 -10.40 -7.77 5.58
N LYS A 61 -10.71 -8.34 4.42
CA LYS A 61 -11.26 -9.68 4.29
C LYS A 61 -10.57 -10.42 3.18
N SER A 62 -10.30 -11.70 3.40
CA SER A 62 -9.87 -12.61 2.37
C SER A 62 -10.67 -13.88 2.38
N LYS A 63 -10.71 -14.56 1.23
CA LYS A 63 -11.30 -15.88 1.06
C LYS A 63 -10.45 -16.62 0.04
N SER A 64 -10.14 -17.88 0.33
CA SER A 64 -9.59 -18.80 -0.66
C SER A 64 -10.28 -20.14 -0.56
N SER A 65 -10.31 -20.86 -1.68
CA SER A 65 -10.85 -22.21 -1.75
C SER A 65 -10.19 -22.97 -2.89
N SER A 66 -9.88 -24.24 -2.67
CA SER A 66 -9.56 -25.19 -3.73
C SER A 66 -10.55 -26.33 -3.67
N LYS A 67 -11.35 -26.53 -4.72
CA LYS A 67 -12.36 -27.59 -4.78
C LYS A 67 -12.52 -28.09 -6.21
N ASN A 68 -12.53 -29.41 -6.38
CA ASN A 68 -12.75 -30.08 -7.67
C ASN A 68 -11.79 -29.60 -8.78
N GLY A 69 -10.53 -29.35 -8.44
CA GLY A 69 -9.53 -28.84 -9.40
C GLY A 69 -9.72 -27.37 -9.80
N VAL A 70 -10.56 -26.63 -9.07
CA VAL A 70 -10.74 -25.18 -9.22
C VAL A 70 -10.19 -24.48 -7.98
N ASP A 71 -9.20 -23.63 -8.19
CA ASP A 71 -8.59 -22.76 -7.19
C ASP A 71 -9.21 -21.35 -7.31
N PHE A 72 -9.58 -20.75 -6.19
CA PHE A 72 -10.09 -19.38 -6.13
C PHE A 72 -9.46 -18.64 -4.94
N GLY A 73 -9.08 -17.39 -5.17
CA GLY A 73 -8.57 -16.50 -4.14
C GLY A 73 -9.11 -15.09 -4.32
N HIS A 74 -9.46 -14.46 -3.21
CA HIS A 74 -9.89 -13.08 -3.16
C HIS A 74 -9.39 -12.42 -1.87
N GLY A 75 -8.76 -11.26 -1.99
CA GLY A 75 -8.37 -10.41 -0.87
C GLY A 75 -8.85 -9.00 -1.13
N PHE A 76 -9.52 -8.39 -0.15
CA PHE A 76 -10.02 -7.02 -0.25
C PHE A 76 -9.74 -6.28 1.05
N ALA A 77 -9.17 -5.08 0.92
CA ALA A 77 -8.83 -4.22 2.03
C ALA A 77 -9.20 -2.76 1.74
N VAL A 78 -9.68 -2.07 2.78
CA VAL A 78 -9.92 -0.63 2.81
C VAL A 78 -9.35 -0.05 4.10
N GLY A 79 -8.50 0.96 3.98
CA GLY A 79 -8.00 1.74 5.10
C GLY A 79 -8.28 3.22 4.85
N ALA A 80 -8.92 3.91 5.79
CA ALA A 80 -9.21 5.33 5.68
C ALA A 80 -8.86 6.09 6.96
N ASN A 81 -8.41 7.32 6.80
CA ASN A 81 -8.23 8.30 7.87
C ASN A 81 -8.66 9.69 7.37
N GLN A 82 -8.39 10.73 8.17
CA GLN A 82 -8.73 12.12 7.80
C GLN A 82 -8.01 12.61 6.53
N ASN A 83 -6.91 11.96 6.12
CA ASN A 83 -6.08 12.35 5.00
C ASN A 83 -6.41 11.60 3.70
N GLY A 84 -7.27 10.58 3.73
CA GLY A 84 -7.72 9.88 2.52
C GLY A 84 -8.39 8.52 2.72
N ILE A 85 -8.45 7.77 1.62
CA ILE A 85 -8.91 6.38 1.54
C ILE A 85 -7.98 5.55 0.66
N SER A 86 -7.63 4.35 1.12
CA SER A 86 -6.81 3.37 0.43
C SER A 86 -7.62 2.11 0.23
N ILE A 87 -7.57 1.55 -0.97
CA ILE A 87 -8.29 0.34 -1.38
C ILE A 87 -7.28 -0.59 -2.02
N SER A 88 -7.34 -1.88 -1.68
CA SER A 88 -6.61 -2.92 -2.37
C SER A 88 -7.52 -4.11 -2.59
N ASN A 89 -7.61 -4.57 -3.83
CA ASN A 89 -8.44 -5.69 -4.24
C ASN A 89 -7.61 -6.62 -5.11
N THR A 90 -7.54 -7.89 -4.74
CA THR A 90 -6.88 -8.93 -5.51
C THR A 90 -7.84 -10.09 -5.67
N ILE A 91 -7.99 -10.57 -6.91
CA ILE A 91 -8.79 -11.73 -7.24
C ILE A 91 -8.01 -12.65 -8.17
N GLY A 92 -8.22 -13.94 -8.04
CA GLY A 92 -7.72 -14.89 -9.01
C GLY A 92 -8.53 -16.18 -9.00
N ALA A 93 -8.38 -16.91 -10.10
CA ALA A 93 -8.94 -18.24 -10.25
C ALA A 93 -7.97 -19.12 -11.05
N GLY A 94 -8.02 -20.42 -10.82
CA GLY A 94 -7.36 -21.41 -11.65
C GLY A 94 -8.21 -22.66 -11.82
N ALA A 95 -8.18 -23.26 -12.99
CA ALA A 95 -8.88 -24.49 -13.32
C ALA A 95 -8.22 -25.18 -14.52
N GLY A 96 -8.21 -26.51 -14.55
CA GLY A 96 -7.74 -27.27 -15.72
C GLY A 96 -6.29 -26.95 -16.12
N GLY A 97 -5.43 -26.69 -15.13
CA GLY A 97 -4.05 -26.28 -15.34
C GLY A 97 -3.87 -24.81 -15.72
N GLN A 98 -4.92 -24.04 -15.97
CA GLN A 98 -4.78 -22.60 -16.23
C GLN A 98 -5.00 -21.80 -14.95
N SER A 99 -4.25 -20.72 -14.77
CA SER A 99 -4.41 -19.84 -13.62
C SER A 99 -4.31 -18.38 -14.06
N ALA A 100 -5.16 -17.54 -13.49
CA ALA A 100 -5.21 -16.11 -13.74
C ALA A 100 -5.44 -15.34 -12.45
N ALA A 101 -4.83 -14.16 -12.35
CA ALA A 101 -5.04 -13.26 -11.24
C ALA A 101 -4.94 -11.80 -11.67
N HIS A 102 -5.63 -10.94 -10.95
CA HIS A 102 -5.62 -9.50 -11.14
C HIS A 102 -5.65 -8.80 -9.79
N ASN A 103 -4.98 -7.67 -9.68
CA ASN A 103 -5.09 -6.79 -8.53
C ASN A 103 -5.27 -5.32 -8.94
N LEU A 104 -5.91 -4.56 -8.06
CA LEU A 104 -6.15 -3.14 -8.14
C LEU A 104 -5.81 -2.53 -6.77
N ASN A 105 -5.00 -1.49 -6.76
CA ASN A 105 -4.63 -0.74 -5.58
C ASN A 105 -4.86 0.74 -5.86
N MET A 106 -5.55 1.43 -4.95
CA MET A 106 -5.94 2.82 -5.11
C MET A 106 -5.76 3.56 -3.80
N HIS A 107 -5.26 4.78 -3.86
CA HIS A 107 -5.27 5.74 -2.78
C HIS A 107 -5.81 7.06 -3.30
N ILE A 108 -6.72 7.70 -2.57
CA ILE A 108 -7.23 9.05 -2.84
C ILE A 108 -7.13 9.83 -1.54
N GLY A 109 -6.43 10.96 -1.55
CA GLY A 109 -6.24 11.79 -0.37
C GLY A 109 -5.73 13.19 -0.68
N ALA A 110 -5.57 14.00 0.37
CA ALA A 110 -5.15 15.39 0.24
C ALA A 110 -3.75 15.55 -0.40
N GLY A 111 -2.85 14.59 -0.16
CA GLY A 111 -1.49 14.59 -0.72
C GLY A 111 -1.37 14.03 -2.15
N GLY A 112 -2.46 13.49 -2.70
CA GLY A 112 -2.42 12.89 -4.03
C GLY A 112 -3.43 11.79 -4.29
N THR A 113 -3.33 11.23 -5.49
CA THR A 113 -4.01 10.01 -5.89
C THR A 113 -2.99 9.04 -6.46
N HIS A 114 -3.06 7.79 -6.05
CA HIS A 114 -2.30 6.70 -6.64
C HIS A 114 -3.28 5.63 -7.11
N VAL A 115 -3.09 5.13 -8.32
CA VAL A 115 -3.76 3.92 -8.82
C VAL A 115 -2.69 3.02 -9.39
N SER A 116 -2.68 1.75 -8.99
CA SER A 116 -1.94 0.71 -9.68
C SER A 116 -2.80 -0.52 -9.87
N HIS A 117 -2.54 -1.24 -10.93
CA HIS A 117 -3.18 -2.52 -11.19
C HIS A 117 -2.21 -3.43 -11.91
N GLY A 118 -2.44 -4.72 -11.81
CA GLY A 118 -1.61 -5.71 -12.47
C GLY A 118 -2.36 -7.01 -12.59
N GLY A 119 -1.78 -7.91 -13.37
CA GLY A 119 -2.32 -9.24 -13.50
C GLY A 119 -1.31 -10.21 -14.04
N VAL A 120 -1.70 -11.47 -13.98
CA VAL A 120 -0.93 -12.57 -14.52
C VAL A 120 -1.87 -13.64 -15.06
N THR A 121 -1.49 -14.26 -16.16
CA THR A 121 -2.07 -15.51 -16.64
C THR A 121 -0.94 -16.51 -16.86
N THR A 122 -1.21 -17.79 -16.62
CA THR A 122 -0.25 -18.88 -16.86
C THR A 122 -0.99 -20.19 -17.17
N GLN A 123 -0.31 -21.10 -17.86
CA GLN A 123 -0.76 -22.46 -18.15
C GLN A 123 0.15 -23.48 -17.45
N GLY A 124 -0.43 -24.57 -16.99
CA GLY A 124 0.27 -25.63 -16.26
C GLY A 124 0.82 -25.23 -14.90
N GLY A 125 0.34 -24.16 -14.25
CA GLY A 125 0.91 -23.82 -12.95
C GLY A 125 0.31 -22.66 -12.17
N ARG A 126 1.18 -21.99 -11.41
CA ARG A 126 0.86 -21.19 -10.22
C ARG A 126 0.89 -19.70 -10.53
N VAL A 127 -0.02 -18.92 -9.97
CA VAL A 127 -0.01 -17.45 -10.01
C VAL A 127 0.06 -16.86 -8.62
N ILE A 128 0.79 -15.76 -8.51
CA ILE A 128 0.84 -14.92 -7.32
C ILE A 128 0.55 -13.50 -7.79
N SER A 129 -0.42 -12.84 -7.17
CA SER A 129 -0.76 -11.45 -7.48
C SER A 129 -1.10 -10.74 -6.19
N GLY A 130 -0.82 -9.45 -6.13
CA GLY A 130 -1.15 -8.63 -4.99
C GLY A 130 -0.58 -7.24 -5.11
N GLY A 131 -0.82 -6.44 -4.10
CA GLY A 131 -0.32 -5.08 -4.05
C GLY A 131 -0.78 -4.33 -2.84
N GLN A 132 -0.45 -3.05 -2.84
CA GLN A 132 -0.85 -2.14 -1.78
C GLN A 132 -0.96 -0.71 -2.30
N ALA A 133 -1.75 0.09 -1.61
CA ALA A 133 -1.80 1.54 -1.78
C ALA A 133 -1.94 2.22 -0.42
N GLY A 134 -1.36 3.41 -0.30
CA GLY A 134 -1.26 4.10 0.98
C GLY A 134 -0.83 5.55 0.88
N SER A 135 -0.79 6.19 2.02
CA SER A 135 -0.04 7.42 2.21
C SER A 135 0.75 7.39 3.51
N TYR A 136 1.91 8.02 3.46
CA TYR A 136 2.81 8.21 4.59
C TYR A 136 3.41 9.61 4.51
N ASN A 137 3.33 10.38 5.60
CA ASN A 137 3.85 11.76 5.65
C ASN A 137 3.40 12.63 4.46
N GLY A 138 2.13 12.51 4.06
CA GLY A 138 1.55 13.26 2.93
C GLY A 138 1.97 12.76 1.54
N GLN A 139 2.89 11.80 1.44
CA GLN A 139 3.26 11.17 0.17
C GLN A 139 2.36 9.97 -0.09
N VAL A 140 1.73 9.95 -1.26
CA VAL A 140 0.93 8.80 -1.71
C VAL A 140 1.85 7.78 -2.37
N TYR A 141 1.60 6.50 -2.11
CA TYR A 141 2.38 5.40 -2.65
C TYR A 141 1.48 4.19 -2.96
N GLY A 142 2.03 3.27 -3.75
CA GLY A 142 1.41 1.98 -3.99
C GLY A 142 2.11 1.24 -5.10
N GLY A 143 1.66 0.01 -5.33
CA GLY A 143 2.23 -0.85 -6.33
C GLY A 143 1.48 -2.16 -6.45
N SER A 144 1.59 -2.74 -7.63
CA SER A 144 0.99 -4.01 -8.01
C SER A 144 2.12 -4.97 -8.41
N SER A 145 2.14 -6.16 -7.82
CA SER A 145 3.05 -7.25 -8.18
C SER A 145 2.24 -8.43 -8.70
N SER A 146 2.71 -9.06 -9.77
CA SER A 146 2.08 -10.24 -10.36
C SER A 146 3.15 -11.11 -11.00
N THR A 147 3.13 -12.41 -10.72
CA THR A 147 4.07 -13.40 -11.26
C THR A 147 3.38 -14.74 -11.43
N GLY A 148 3.90 -15.55 -12.35
CA GLY A 148 3.37 -16.87 -12.66
C GLY A 148 4.49 -17.88 -12.87
N PHE A 149 4.19 -19.14 -12.58
CA PHE A 149 5.09 -20.28 -12.71
C PHE A 149 4.37 -21.31 -13.56
N GLY A 150 4.74 -21.41 -14.83
CA GLY A 150 4.07 -22.26 -15.81
C GLY A 150 4.42 -21.84 -17.23
N GLN A 151 3.86 -22.55 -18.20
CA GLN A 151 4.00 -22.25 -19.62
C GLN A 151 3.12 -21.05 -19.99
N ASN A 152 3.55 -20.32 -21.04
CA ASN A 152 2.78 -19.19 -21.59
C ASN A 152 2.41 -18.12 -20.55
N THR A 153 3.29 -17.91 -19.56
CA THR A 153 3.07 -16.94 -18.50
C THR A 153 3.13 -15.52 -19.05
N LYS A 154 2.09 -14.72 -18.80
CA LYS A 154 2.05 -13.30 -19.12
C LYS A 154 1.71 -12.53 -17.86
N ALA A 155 2.63 -11.69 -17.38
CA ALA A 155 2.42 -10.81 -16.25
C ALA A 155 2.55 -9.35 -16.70
N TRP A 156 1.75 -8.47 -16.10
CA TRP A 156 1.81 -7.03 -16.35
C TRP A 156 1.49 -6.25 -15.08
N SER A 157 1.98 -5.01 -15.04
CA SER A 157 1.70 -4.06 -13.97
C SER A 157 1.72 -2.66 -14.56
N ASN A 158 0.84 -1.79 -14.06
CA ASN A 158 0.76 -0.39 -14.45
C ASN A 158 0.40 0.44 -13.22
N SER A 159 0.95 1.65 -13.15
CA SER A 159 0.67 2.57 -12.07
C SER A 159 0.66 4.01 -12.55
N ASN A 160 -0.12 4.83 -11.86
CA ASN A 160 -0.17 6.26 -12.06
C ASN A 160 -0.31 6.94 -10.71
N THR A 161 0.54 7.93 -10.47
CA THR A 161 0.53 8.73 -9.25
C THR A 161 0.43 10.20 -9.63
N ARG A 162 -0.49 10.91 -8.98
CA ARG A 162 -0.60 12.35 -9.03
C ARG A 162 -0.48 12.91 -7.62
N HIS A 163 0.37 13.90 -7.44
CA HIS A 163 0.49 14.63 -6.18
C HIS A 163 -0.20 16.00 -6.26
N TRP A 164 -0.75 16.48 -5.15
CA TRP A 164 -1.37 17.80 -5.03
C TRP A 164 -0.60 18.63 -3.99
N GLY A 165 -0.19 19.86 -4.32
CA GLY A 165 0.59 20.71 -3.41
C GLY A 165 2.10 20.41 -3.39
N GLN A 166 2.90 21.39 -2.96
CA GLN A 166 4.34 21.57 -3.26
C GLN A 166 5.25 20.33 -3.09
N PRO A 167 6.32 20.20 -3.91
CA PRO A 167 7.31 19.14 -3.81
C PRO A 167 8.06 19.27 -2.48
N GLN A 168 7.87 18.30 -1.58
CA GLN A 168 8.86 18.07 -0.54
C GLN A 168 10.15 17.62 -1.26
N PRO A 169 11.32 18.20 -0.93
CA PRO A 169 12.57 17.86 -1.60
C PRO A 169 12.75 16.35 -1.52
N TYR A 170 13.06 15.78 -2.68
CA TYR A 170 13.34 14.36 -2.87
C TYR A 170 14.39 13.91 -1.84
N GLN A 171 13.97 13.34 -0.71
CA GLN A 171 14.88 12.55 0.11
C GLN A 171 15.00 11.20 -0.59
N THR A 172 16.04 11.11 -1.41
CA THR A 172 16.55 9.87 -1.95
C THR A 172 16.93 8.98 -0.77
N TYR A 173 16.03 8.11 -0.34
CA TYR A 173 16.41 7.00 0.51
C TYR A 173 17.38 6.13 -0.29
N PRO A 174 18.61 5.85 0.20
CA PRO A 174 19.47 4.90 -0.48
C PRO A 174 18.73 3.56 -0.51
N SER A 175 18.41 3.11 -1.72
CA SER A 175 17.93 1.75 -1.94
C SER A 175 19.02 0.82 -1.43
N VAL A 176 18.71 0.04 -0.39
CA VAL A 176 19.45 -1.19 -0.12
C VAL A 176 19.22 -2.07 -1.35
N GLN A 177 20.22 -2.03 -2.22
CA GLN A 177 20.29 -2.72 -3.49
C GLN A 177 20.51 -4.21 -3.21
N GLN A 178 19.43 -4.95 -2.93
CA GLN A 178 19.37 -6.36 -3.31
C GLN A 178 18.88 -6.39 -4.75
N GLY A 179 19.85 -6.63 -5.65
CA GLY A 179 19.78 -6.29 -7.06
C GLY A 179 18.56 -6.85 -7.78
N TYR A 180 17.74 -5.95 -8.31
CA TYR A 180 17.29 -5.93 -9.70
C TYR A 180 17.16 -4.45 -10.10
N GLN A 181 17.75 -4.08 -11.23
CA GLN A 181 18.00 -2.69 -11.65
C GLN A 181 16.73 -1.83 -11.71
N ASN A 182 16.74 -0.71 -10.98
CA ASN A 182 15.85 0.43 -11.19
C ASN A 182 16.54 1.46 -12.10
N GLN A 183 15.78 2.06 -13.02
CA GLN A 183 16.12 3.33 -13.67
C GLN A 183 15.10 4.41 -13.26
N PRO A 184 15.50 5.70 -13.20
CA PRO A 184 14.70 6.78 -12.64
C PRO A 184 13.55 7.24 -13.54
N THR A 185 12.56 7.85 -12.88
CA THR A 185 11.33 8.45 -13.39
C THR A 185 11.52 9.35 -14.62
N GLN A 186 11.02 8.87 -15.75
CA GLN A 186 10.43 9.64 -16.84
C GLN A 186 9.09 8.95 -17.16
N ASN A 187 8.13 9.64 -17.78
CA ASN A 187 6.85 9.06 -18.18
C ASN A 187 7.03 7.80 -19.05
N PHE A 188 7.13 6.62 -18.42
CA PHE A 188 7.26 5.36 -19.13
C PHE A 188 5.95 4.61 -19.04
N ARG A 189 5.23 4.57 -20.16
CA ARG A 189 4.39 3.40 -20.47
C ARG A 189 5.32 2.21 -20.67
N HIS A 190 5.83 1.64 -19.59
CA HIS A 190 6.70 0.48 -19.64
C HIS A 190 5.83 -0.78 -19.77
N ARG A 191 5.60 -1.23 -21.00
CA ARG A 191 5.12 -2.60 -21.26
C ARG A 191 6.33 -3.52 -21.23
N VAL A 192 6.53 -4.20 -20.11
CA VAL A 192 7.50 -5.28 -20.00
C VAL A 192 6.90 -6.53 -20.66
N PHE A 193 7.35 -6.86 -21.86
CA PHE A 193 7.10 -8.17 -22.46
C PHE A 193 8.26 -9.10 -22.09
N HIS A 194 8.11 -9.90 -21.04
CA HIS A 194 9.00 -11.04 -20.85
C HIS A 194 8.50 -12.19 -21.71
N ASN A 195 9.05 -12.35 -22.91
CA ASN A 195 9.03 -13.62 -23.63
C ASN A 195 10.14 -14.50 -23.03
N ALA A 196 9.85 -15.18 -21.92
CA ALA A 196 10.67 -16.31 -21.50
C ALA A 196 10.25 -17.54 -22.32
N ARG A 197 11.02 -17.85 -23.36
CA ARG A 197 11.02 -19.18 -23.96
C ARG A 197 11.94 -20.06 -23.10
N PHE A 198 11.35 -21.06 -22.46
CA PHE A 198 12.07 -22.26 -22.03
C PHE A 198 11.50 -23.41 -22.84
#